data_AF-A0A6A5FUI6-F1
#
_entry.id   AF-A0A6A5FUI6-F1
#
_cell.length_a   1.000
_cell.length_b   1.000
_cell.length_c   1.000
_cell.angle_alpha   90.00
_cell.angle_beta   90.00
_cell.angle_gamma   90.00
#
_symmetry.space_group_name_H-M   'P 1'
#
loop_
_entity.id
_entity.type
_entity.pdbx_description
1 polymer ?
#
loop_
_entity_poly.entity_id
_entity_poly.type
_entity_poly.pdbx_seq_one_letter_code
_entity_poly.pdbx_strand_id
1 'polypeptide(L)'
;MSSLANDFEKVLREFIPKELIPVTWKFDEKKRRVENIQSLMKCGQLGIVKSAEQLNRDIGSYMCFPGSTQHFEIDPVVAPSPDDYTSLKNTMYIYKKDLFLLFDFKDISSLKECQREEVEWVLNDCLQQMDFGSHHEMIVKPDIKTIIKDGEEVLKNVMPFLELSKDCEKIYEDSKTRFMETLHVDIRETVSDCLEGIIVDHSTEKYHFELLLIINWIGFIMKGIENFVKKESIHLPPLNSVSLTIPIIRLFSIDKNHFVMADELLKTLKKCNMDVSGFEEEVFGMKEIVYIHFQRSFSESR
;
A
#
# COMPACT_ATOMS: atom_id res chain seq x y z
N MET A 1 18.26 -8.53 -5.76
CA MET A 1 18.18 -7.31 -4.94
C MET A 1 18.61 -6.13 -5.80
N SER A 2 17.64 -5.38 -6.31
CA SER A 2 17.84 -4.07 -6.95
C SER A 2 18.16 -3.07 -5.82
N SER A 3 19.20 -2.26 -5.93
CA SER A 3 19.45 -1.22 -4.92
C SER A 3 18.35 -0.15 -5.02
N LEU A 4 17.76 0.27 -3.90
CA LEU A 4 16.74 1.33 -3.82
C LEU A 4 17.10 2.63 -4.58
N ALA A 5 18.40 2.89 -4.75
CA ALA A 5 18.93 4.02 -5.50
C ALA A 5 18.61 3.95 -7.01
N ASN A 6 18.59 2.74 -7.58
CA ASN A 6 18.33 2.50 -9.00
C ASN A 6 16.87 2.77 -9.37
N ASP A 7 15.94 2.41 -8.48
CA ASP A 7 14.51 2.49 -8.77
C ASP A 7 13.98 3.93 -8.81
N PHE A 8 14.46 4.81 -7.92
CA PHE A 8 14.12 6.22 -7.99
C PHE A 8 14.71 6.90 -9.24
N GLU A 9 15.94 6.54 -9.63
CA GLU A 9 16.55 7.07 -10.86
C GLU A 9 15.73 6.74 -12.10
N LYS A 10 15.25 5.49 -12.23
CA LYS A 10 14.38 5.07 -13.33
C LYS A 10 13.16 5.97 -13.46
N VAL A 11 12.40 6.12 -12.37
CA VAL A 11 11.17 6.93 -12.37
C VAL A 11 11.48 8.40 -12.67
N LEU A 12 12.55 8.94 -12.09
CA LEU A 12 12.95 10.32 -12.35
C LEU A 12 13.23 10.56 -13.84
N ARG A 13 13.87 9.60 -14.52
CA ARG A 13 14.19 9.67 -15.95
C ARG A 13 12.99 9.47 -16.86
N GLU A 14 11.97 8.73 -16.40
CA GLU A 14 10.67 8.62 -17.08
C GLU A 14 9.84 9.90 -16.91
N PHE A 15 9.84 10.49 -15.70
CA PHE A 15 9.06 11.68 -15.38
C PHE A 15 9.59 12.95 -16.06
N ILE A 16 10.91 13.12 -16.10
CA ILE A 16 11.54 14.31 -16.66
C ILE A 16 11.90 14.03 -18.13
N PRO A 17 11.44 14.87 -19.10
CA PRO A 17 11.86 14.75 -20.48
C PRO A 17 13.39 14.70 -20.60
N LYS A 18 13.90 13.71 -21.33
CA LYS A 18 15.34 13.45 -21.47
C LYS A 18 16.14 14.68 -21.92
N GLU A 19 15.52 15.59 -22.66
CA GLU A 19 16.11 16.84 -23.15
C GLU A 19 16.46 17.82 -22.01
N LEU A 20 15.76 17.71 -20.87
CA LEU A 20 15.99 18.54 -19.69
C LEU A 20 17.04 17.96 -18.75
N ILE A 21 17.45 16.70 -18.98
CA ILE A 21 18.49 16.01 -18.21
C ILE A 21 19.83 16.15 -18.93
N PRO A 22 20.83 16.85 -18.36
CA PRO A 22 22.15 16.96 -18.97
C PRO A 22 22.80 15.59 -19.13
N VAL A 23 23.43 15.35 -20.28
CA VAL A 23 24.20 14.11 -20.56
C VAL A 23 25.34 13.92 -19.54
N THR A 24 25.85 15.01 -18.97
CA THR A 24 26.92 14.99 -17.96
C THR A 24 26.42 14.72 -16.55
N TRP A 25 25.10 14.77 -16.32
CA TRP A 25 24.54 14.50 -15.00
C TRP A 25 24.42 12.99 -14.77
N LYS A 26 24.83 12.56 -13.58
CA LYS A 26 24.73 11.17 -13.13
C LYS A 26 24.05 11.13 -11.78
N PHE A 27 23.19 10.14 -11.61
CA PHE A 27 22.64 9.84 -10.30
C PHE A 27 23.76 9.35 -9.37
N ASP A 28 23.74 9.82 -8.14
CA ASP A 28 24.70 9.44 -7.11
C ASP A 28 23.98 8.60 -6.07
N GLU A 29 24.21 7.29 -6.07
CA GLU A 29 23.57 6.34 -5.16
C GLU A 29 23.85 6.63 -3.69
N LYS A 30 24.89 7.40 -3.37
CA LYS A 30 25.23 7.79 -1.99
C LYS A 30 24.44 8.99 -1.49
N LYS A 31 23.69 9.67 -2.37
CA LYS A 31 22.90 10.86 -2.05
C LYS A 31 21.43 10.53 -1.92
N ARG A 32 20.73 11.29 -1.06
CA ARG A 32 19.28 11.21 -0.92
C ARG A 32 18.58 11.69 -2.19
N ARG A 33 17.32 11.29 -2.40
CA ARG A 33 16.51 11.65 -3.58
C ARG A 33 16.51 13.15 -3.86
N VAL A 34 16.24 13.95 -2.84
CA VAL A 34 16.21 15.43 -2.93
C VAL A 34 17.59 16.00 -3.30
N GLU A 35 18.68 15.45 -2.76
CA GLU A 35 20.04 15.92 -3.07
C GLU A 35 20.42 15.62 -4.53
N ASN A 36 20.02 14.44 -5.03
CA ASN A 36 20.15 14.10 -6.44
C ASN A 36 19.36 15.07 -7.32
N ILE A 37 18.10 15.36 -6.97
CA ILE A 37 17.29 16.35 -7.69
C ILE A 37 17.94 17.74 -7.64
N GLN A 38 18.44 18.19 -6.48
CA GLN A 38 19.13 19.49 -6.37
C GLN A 38 20.34 19.57 -7.29
N SER A 39 21.11 18.48 -7.40
CA SER A 39 22.24 18.41 -8.34
C SER A 39 21.80 18.47 -9.81
N LEU A 40 20.68 17.83 -10.14
CA LEU A 40 20.09 17.88 -11.47
C LEU A 40 19.60 19.29 -11.80
N MET A 41 18.89 19.94 -10.88
CA MET A 41 18.39 21.31 -11.06
C MET A 41 19.51 22.34 -11.24
N LYS A 42 20.69 22.12 -10.63
CA LYS A 42 21.86 23.00 -10.81
C LYS A 42 22.46 22.93 -12.22
N CYS A 43 22.35 21.77 -12.88
CA CYS A 43 23.01 21.53 -14.15
C CYS A 43 22.04 21.43 -15.34
N GLY A 44 20.75 21.17 -15.08
CA GLY A 44 19.70 20.93 -16.06
C GLY A 44 18.83 22.15 -16.36
N GLN A 45 17.95 22.01 -17.34
CA GLN A 45 17.02 23.06 -17.78
C GLN A 45 15.67 22.98 -17.04
N LEU A 46 15.71 22.76 -15.72
CA LEU A 46 14.52 22.57 -14.88
C LEU A 46 13.99 23.89 -14.26
N GLY A 47 14.21 25.03 -14.92
CA GLY A 47 13.84 26.36 -14.40
C GLY A 47 12.34 26.59 -14.17
N ILE A 48 11.49 25.66 -14.63
CA ILE A 48 10.04 25.66 -14.42
C ILE A 48 9.67 25.07 -13.05
N VAL A 49 10.58 24.29 -12.45
CA VAL A 49 10.33 23.56 -11.21
C VAL A 49 10.71 24.41 -10.00
N LYS A 50 9.76 24.61 -9.08
CA LYS A 50 9.89 25.57 -7.96
C LYS A 50 10.98 25.21 -6.95
N SER A 51 11.19 23.93 -6.69
CA SER A 51 12.19 23.44 -5.73
C SER A 51 12.41 21.94 -5.92
N ALA A 52 13.52 21.43 -5.40
CA ALA A 52 13.83 20.01 -5.43
C ALA A 52 12.84 19.18 -4.61
N GLU A 53 12.37 19.74 -3.48
CA GLU A 53 11.37 19.15 -2.61
C GLU A 53 10.01 19.06 -3.31
N GLN A 54 9.63 20.09 -4.07
CA GLN A 54 8.42 20.05 -4.90
C GLN A 54 8.54 18.98 -5.99
N LEU A 55 9.67 18.93 -6.70
CA LEU A 55 9.87 17.92 -7.76
C LEU A 55 9.82 16.50 -7.20
N ASN A 56 10.40 16.28 -6.02
CA ASN A 56 10.35 14.98 -5.34
C ASN A 56 8.90 14.57 -5.00
N ARG A 57 8.06 15.53 -4.58
CA ARG A 57 6.63 15.29 -4.38
C ARG A 57 5.91 14.99 -5.68
N ASP A 58 6.19 15.75 -6.74
CA ASP A 58 5.55 15.58 -8.05
C ASP A 58 5.91 14.21 -8.67
N ILE A 59 7.19 13.80 -8.58
CA ILE A 59 7.65 12.46 -8.96
C ILE A 59 6.98 11.39 -8.08
N GLY A 60 6.83 11.66 -6.78
CA GLY A 60 6.04 10.84 -5.86
C GLY A 60 4.63 10.59 -6.42
N SER A 61 3.85 11.66 -6.61
CA SER A 61 2.49 11.59 -7.13
C SER A 61 2.40 10.92 -8.50
N TYR A 62 3.41 11.05 -9.35
CA TYR A 62 3.47 10.36 -10.64
C TYR A 62 3.55 8.83 -10.51
N MET A 63 4.10 8.31 -9.41
CA MET A 63 4.14 6.87 -9.12
C MET A 63 2.83 6.35 -8.49
N CYS A 64 1.90 7.21 -8.09
CA CYS A 64 0.70 6.84 -7.32
C CYS A 64 -0.45 6.26 -8.16
N PHE A 65 -0.17 5.56 -9.26
CA PHE A 65 -1.21 4.86 -10.01
C PHE A 65 -1.19 3.34 -9.76
N PRO A 66 -2.34 2.67 -9.84
CA PRO A 66 -2.37 1.22 -9.75
C PRO A 66 -1.49 0.51 -10.78
N GLY A 67 -0.57 -0.34 -10.32
CA GLY A 67 0.36 -1.09 -11.16
C GLY A 67 1.65 -0.37 -11.52
N SER A 68 1.95 0.76 -10.88
CA SER A 68 3.17 1.54 -11.12
C SER A 68 4.47 0.74 -10.91
N THR A 69 4.48 -0.18 -9.95
CA THR A 69 5.62 -1.07 -9.70
C THR A 69 5.94 -1.96 -10.90
N GLN A 70 4.92 -2.56 -11.53
CA GLN A 70 5.10 -3.33 -12.76
C GLN A 70 5.45 -2.42 -13.95
N HIS A 71 4.83 -1.23 -14.03
CA HIS A 71 5.07 -0.30 -15.13
C HIS A 71 6.51 0.21 -15.17
N PHE A 72 7.08 0.57 -14.00
CA PHE A 72 8.44 1.08 -13.90
C PHE A 72 9.49 0.01 -13.61
N GLU A 73 9.08 -1.25 -13.43
CA GLU A 73 9.96 -2.35 -13.01
C GLU A 73 10.76 -1.98 -11.72
N ILE A 74 10.03 -1.48 -10.71
CA ILE A 74 10.57 -1.01 -9.43
C ILE A 74 10.03 -1.80 -8.24
N ASP A 75 10.80 -1.79 -7.16
CA ASP A 75 10.41 -2.42 -5.91
C ASP A 75 9.14 -1.76 -5.29
N PRO A 76 8.15 -2.55 -4.84
CA PRO A 76 6.96 -2.06 -4.12
C PRO A 76 7.25 -1.13 -2.93
N VAL A 77 8.40 -1.24 -2.28
CA VAL A 77 8.81 -0.42 -1.12
C VAL A 77 8.93 1.08 -1.48
N VAL A 78 9.04 1.42 -2.77
CA VAL A 78 9.25 2.81 -3.24
C VAL A 78 7.95 3.61 -3.36
N ALA A 79 6.78 2.95 -3.29
CA ALA A 79 5.48 3.60 -3.50
C ALA A 79 5.13 4.62 -2.40
N PRO A 80 4.67 5.85 -2.74
CA PRO A 80 4.27 6.85 -1.76
C PRO A 80 3.04 6.44 -0.95
N SER A 81 2.78 7.15 0.16
CA SER A 81 1.54 7.05 0.94
C SER A 81 0.30 6.99 0.04
N PRO A 82 -0.75 6.25 0.42
CA PRO A 82 -1.93 6.08 -0.41
C PRO A 82 -2.61 7.43 -0.66
N ASP A 83 -3.05 7.64 -1.89
CA ASP A 83 -3.92 8.77 -2.21
C ASP A 83 -5.29 8.58 -1.55
N ASP A 84 -5.80 9.68 -1.00
CA ASP A 84 -7.14 9.73 -0.40
C ASP A 84 -8.18 10.10 -1.47
N TYR A 85 -9.10 9.18 -1.74
CA TYR A 85 -10.20 9.37 -2.66
C TYR A 85 -11.48 9.65 -1.88
N THR A 86 -12.19 10.72 -2.23
CA THR A 86 -13.44 11.07 -1.53
C THR A 86 -14.65 10.69 -2.37
N SER A 87 -15.57 9.92 -1.79
CA SER A 87 -16.83 9.58 -2.45
C SER A 87 -17.80 10.76 -2.47
N LEU A 88 -18.87 10.62 -3.25
CA LEU A 88 -20.01 11.56 -3.26
C LEU A 88 -20.66 11.79 -1.89
N LYS A 89 -20.43 10.90 -0.92
CA LYS A 89 -20.92 11.02 0.46
C LYS A 89 -19.88 11.58 1.43
N ASN A 90 -18.79 12.16 0.92
CA ASN A 90 -17.64 12.63 1.70
C ASN A 90 -16.98 11.54 2.56
N THR A 91 -17.07 10.28 2.13
CA THR A 91 -16.35 9.17 2.78
C THR A 91 -15.00 8.99 2.08
N MET A 92 -13.92 8.88 2.84
CA MET A 92 -12.59 8.64 2.31
C MET A 92 -12.39 7.16 1.98
N TYR A 93 -11.74 6.92 0.85
CA TYR A 93 -11.39 5.63 0.30
C TYR A 93 -9.91 5.63 -0.09
N ILE A 94 -9.32 4.44 -0.07
CA ILE A 94 -7.99 4.17 -0.60
C ILE A 94 -8.06 2.93 -1.50
N TYR A 95 -7.08 2.72 -2.37
CA TYR A 95 -6.97 1.42 -3.04
C TYR A 95 -6.66 0.32 -2.03
N LYS A 96 -7.32 -0.83 -2.19
CA LYS A 96 -7.19 -1.99 -1.30
C LYS A 96 -5.73 -2.45 -1.17
N LYS A 97 -4.98 -2.42 -2.28
CA LYS A 97 -3.54 -2.74 -2.31
C LYS A 97 -2.66 -1.79 -1.50
N ASP A 98 -3.13 -0.57 -1.24
CA ASP A 98 -2.36 0.44 -0.53
C ASP A 98 -2.71 0.48 0.98
N LEU A 99 -3.50 -0.48 1.47
CA LEU A 99 -3.92 -0.58 2.87
C LEU A 99 -2.76 -0.57 3.86
N PHE A 100 -1.64 -1.18 3.49
CA PHE A 100 -0.47 -1.31 4.35
C PHE A 100 0.41 -0.07 4.33
N LEU A 101 0.39 0.70 3.24
CA LEU A 101 1.10 1.98 3.12
C LEU A 101 0.56 3.03 4.09
N LEU A 102 -0.65 2.84 4.60
CA LEU A 102 -1.21 3.66 5.67
C LEU A 102 -0.48 3.54 7.01
N PHE A 103 0.28 2.46 7.21
CA PHE A 103 1.03 2.22 8.44
C PHE A 103 2.48 2.70 8.33
N ASP A 104 2.82 3.57 7.37
CA ASP A 104 4.11 4.28 7.36
C ASP A 104 4.33 4.94 8.73
N PHE A 105 5.28 4.37 9.46
CA PHE A 105 5.43 4.55 10.90
C PHE A 105 6.08 5.89 11.26
N LYS A 106 6.52 6.66 10.26
CA LYS A 106 7.43 7.80 10.43
C LYS A 106 6.90 8.88 11.37
N ASP A 107 5.58 9.04 11.42
CA ASP A 107 4.92 10.09 12.21
C ASP A 107 4.08 9.55 13.39
N ILE A 108 4.00 8.23 13.59
CA ILE A 108 2.97 7.65 14.46
C ILE A 108 3.46 6.51 15.37
N SER A 109 4.67 5.97 15.19
CA SER A 109 5.20 4.92 16.08
C SER A 109 6.32 5.40 17.00
N SER A 110 6.40 4.77 18.16
CA SER A 110 7.50 4.93 19.13
C SER A 110 8.76 4.14 18.78
N LEU A 111 8.79 3.42 17.66
CA LEU A 111 9.96 2.65 17.21
C LEU A 111 11.11 3.58 16.79
N LYS A 112 12.34 3.06 16.88
CA LYS A 112 13.52 3.69 16.25
C LYS A 112 13.49 3.47 14.73
N GLU A 113 14.30 4.24 14.00
CA GLU A 113 14.36 4.17 12.53
C GLU A 113 14.70 2.77 12.02
N CYS A 114 15.78 2.15 12.52
CA CYS A 114 16.14 0.78 12.15
C CYS A 114 15.02 -0.24 12.42
N GLN A 115 14.32 -0.11 13.55
CA GLN A 115 13.22 -1.01 13.90
C GLN A 115 12.03 -0.84 12.95
N ARG A 116 11.76 0.39 12.49
CA ARG A 116 10.71 0.65 11.51
C ARG A 116 11.05 0.00 10.17
N GLU A 117 12.28 0.14 9.71
CA GLU A 117 12.75 -0.45 8.45
C GLU A 117 12.54 -1.97 8.43
N GLU A 118 12.88 -2.65 9.54
CA GLU A 118 12.63 -4.10 9.69
C GLU A 118 11.14 -4.46 9.67
N VAL A 119 10.32 -3.72 10.42
CA VAL A 119 8.86 -3.96 10.45
C VAL A 119 8.25 -3.71 9.07
N GLU A 120 8.65 -2.65 8.38
CA GLU A 120 8.21 -2.33 7.02
C GLU A 120 8.60 -3.44 6.05
N TRP A 121 9.82 -3.95 6.14
CA TRP A 121 10.27 -5.07 5.31
C TRP A 121 9.40 -6.32 5.50
N VAL A 122 9.20 -6.78 6.75
CA VAL A 122 8.39 -7.97 7.01
C VAL A 122 6.93 -7.79 6.55
N LEU A 123 6.34 -6.61 6.78
CA LEU A 123 4.98 -6.32 6.32
C LEU A 123 4.89 -6.31 4.79
N ASN A 124 5.92 -5.81 4.09
CA ASN A 124 5.98 -5.84 2.63
C ASN A 124 6.11 -7.25 2.06
N ASP A 125 6.83 -8.15 2.72
CA ASP A 125 6.89 -9.54 2.29
C ASP A 125 5.54 -10.25 2.55
N CYS A 126 4.87 -9.95 3.66
CA CYS A 126 3.51 -10.43 3.92
C CYS A 126 2.52 -9.96 2.86
N LEU A 127 2.63 -8.71 2.39
CA LEU A 127 1.80 -8.13 1.33
C LEU A 127 1.84 -8.95 0.04
N GLN A 128 3.01 -9.48 -0.32
CA GLN A 128 3.17 -10.27 -1.54
C GLN A 128 2.36 -11.58 -1.50
N GLN A 129 1.96 -12.03 -0.31
CA GLN A 129 1.12 -13.23 -0.13
C GLN A 129 -0.38 -12.93 -0.24
N MET A 130 -0.79 -11.67 -0.36
CA MET A 130 -2.20 -11.29 -0.36
C MET A 130 -2.78 -11.22 -1.77
N ASP A 131 -3.99 -11.76 -1.93
CA ASP A 131 -4.76 -11.62 -3.16
C ASP A 131 -5.61 -10.34 -3.10
N PHE A 132 -5.02 -9.26 -3.60
CA PHE A 132 -5.72 -7.98 -3.76
C PHE A 132 -6.75 -8.01 -4.90
N GLY A 133 -6.80 -9.06 -5.72
CA GLY A 133 -7.69 -9.15 -6.87
C GLY A 133 -7.47 -7.99 -7.84
N SER A 134 -8.50 -7.19 -8.06
CA SER A 134 -8.40 -6.04 -8.97
C SER A 134 -7.59 -4.91 -8.35
N HIS A 135 -6.50 -4.51 -9.02
CA HIS A 135 -5.66 -3.36 -8.64
C HIS A 135 -6.42 -2.02 -8.52
N HIS A 136 -7.65 -1.93 -9.04
CA HIS A 136 -8.48 -0.73 -8.93
C HIS A 136 -9.48 -0.77 -7.77
N GLU A 137 -9.61 -1.88 -7.04
CA GLU A 137 -10.58 -2.00 -5.96
C GLU A 137 -10.26 -1.01 -4.84
N MET A 138 -11.25 -0.22 -4.43
CA MET A 138 -11.11 0.76 -3.35
C MET A 138 -11.94 0.32 -2.14
N ILE A 139 -11.38 0.55 -0.97
CA ILE A 139 -11.98 0.25 0.33
C ILE A 139 -12.09 1.54 1.13
N VAL A 140 -13.02 1.58 2.08
CA VAL A 140 -13.13 2.72 3.01
C VAL A 140 -11.78 2.86 3.72
N LYS A 141 -11.27 4.09 3.83
CA LYS A 141 -10.01 4.35 4.52
C LYS A 141 -10.17 3.97 6.00
N PRO A 142 -9.37 3.02 6.53
CA PRO A 142 -9.42 2.68 7.94
C PRO A 142 -8.97 3.85 8.82
N ASP A 143 -9.45 3.88 10.05
CA ASP A 143 -8.95 4.80 11.07
C ASP A 143 -7.66 4.26 11.70
N ILE A 144 -6.56 4.53 11.00
CA ILE A 144 -5.22 4.07 11.37
C ILE A 144 -4.77 4.62 12.72
N LYS A 145 -5.19 5.83 13.08
CA LYS A 145 -4.81 6.43 14.37
C LYS A 145 -5.37 5.62 15.52
N THR A 146 -6.60 5.12 15.38
CA THR A 146 -7.21 4.24 16.36
C THR A 146 -6.46 2.91 16.43
N ILE A 147 -6.16 2.29 15.28
CA ILE A 147 -5.36 1.06 15.25
C ILE A 147 -4.01 1.30 15.96
N ILE A 148 -3.21 2.27 15.55
CA ILE A 148 -1.89 2.52 16.16
C ILE A 148 -1.98 2.81 17.66
N LYS A 149 -2.96 3.62 18.09
CA LYS A 149 -3.18 3.93 19.51
C LYS A 149 -3.44 2.67 20.33
N ASP A 150 -4.30 1.78 19.85
CA ASP A 150 -4.60 0.52 20.54
C ASP A 150 -3.34 -0.35 20.68
N GLY A 151 -2.49 -0.36 19.64
CA GLY A 151 -1.21 -1.08 19.65
C GLY A 151 -0.21 -0.51 20.62
N GLU A 152 -0.08 0.81 20.67
CA GLU A 152 0.77 1.47 21.64
C GLU A 152 0.30 1.22 23.08
N GLU A 153 -1.01 1.20 23.33
CA GLU A 153 -1.54 0.93 24.67
C GLU A 153 -1.21 -0.49 25.13
N VAL A 154 -1.40 -1.48 24.25
CA VAL A 154 -1.00 -2.86 24.51
C VAL A 154 0.49 -2.96 24.76
N LEU A 155 1.32 -2.36 23.91
CA LEU A 155 2.78 -2.39 24.07
C LEU A 155 3.24 -1.71 25.36
N LYS A 156 2.68 -0.55 25.72
CA LYS A 156 3.00 0.15 26.99
C LYS A 156 2.70 -0.72 28.21
N ASN A 157 1.67 -1.55 28.15
CA ASN A 157 1.32 -2.45 29.24
C ASN A 157 2.27 -3.67 29.36
N VAL A 158 2.87 -4.09 28.25
CA VAL A 158 3.73 -5.29 28.20
C VAL A 158 5.21 -4.93 28.30
N MET A 159 5.63 -3.75 27.82
CA MET A 159 7.03 -3.27 27.82
C MET A 159 7.75 -3.39 29.16
N PRO A 160 7.19 -2.92 30.30
CA PRO A 160 7.89 -3.01 31.58
C PRO A 160 8.21 -4.45 32.01
N PHE A 161 7.34 -5.40 31.64
CA PHE A 161 7.56 -6.82 31.90
C PHE A 161 8.68 -7.39 31.01
N LEU A 162 8.74 -6.95 29.75
CA LEU A 162 9.78 -7.36 28.80
C LEU A 162 11.16 -6.79 29.19
N GLU A 163 11.23 -5.52 29.61
CA GLU A 163 12.48 -4.86 30.03
C GLU A 163 13.09 -5.44 31.30
N LEU A 164 12.25 -5.93 32.21
CA LEU A 164 12.69 -6.51 33.49
C LEU A 164 13.04 -8.00 33.40
N SER A 165 12.77 -8.64 32.26
CA SER A 165 13.06 -10.06 32.09
C SER A 165 14.55 -10.30 31.91
N LYS A 166 15.06 -11.33 32.60
CA LYS A 166 16.42 -11.83 32.44
C LYS A 166 16.56 -12.92 31.38
N ASP A 167 15.43 -13.37 30.82
CA ASP A 167 15.35 -14.49 29.88
C ASP A 167 14.65 -14.02 28.58
N CYS A 168 15.29 -13.08 27.89
CA CYS A 168 14.76 -12.47 26.67
C CYS A 168 14.58 -13.49 25.54
N GLU A 169 15.45 -14.50 25.47
CA GLU A 169 15.36 -15.58 24.48
C GLU A 169 14.08 -16.37 24.66
N LYS A 170 13.79 -16.85 25.87
CA LYS A 170 12.55 -17.59 26.13
C LYS A 170 11.30 -16.74 25.86
N ILE A 171 11.31 -15.48 26.28
CA ILE A 171 10.17 -14.58 26.02
C ILE A 171 9.98 -14.34 24.52
N TYR A 172 11.09 -14.22 23.77
CA TYR A 172 11.03 -14.07 22.34
C TYR A 172 10.44 -15.31 21.67
N GLU A 173 10.93 -16.50 21.98
CA GLU A 173 10.42 -17.74 21.40
C GLU A 173 8.95 -17.99 21.79
N ASP A 174 8.55 -17.68 23.03
CA ASP A 174 7.14 -17.77 23.47
C ASP A 174 6.26 -16.76 22.72
N SER A 175 6.74 -15.54 22.50
CA SER A 175 6.03 -14.49 21.76
C SER A 175 5.95 -14.80 20.27
N LYS A 176 7.04 -15.28 19.68
CA LYS A 176 7.10 -15.75 18.29
C LYS A 176 6.12 -16.89 18.09
N THR A 177 6.15 -17.91 18.94
CA THR A 177 5.24 -19.06 18.85
C THR A 177 3.78 -18.61 18.92
N ARG A 178 3.43 -17.80 19.92
CA ARG A 178 2.05 -17.29 20.06
C ARG A 178 1.62 -16.45 18.87
N PHE A 179 2.50 -15.58 18.38
CA PHE A 179 2.20 -14.78 17.20
C PHE A 179 1.98 -15.65 15.97
N MET A 180 2.89 -16.60 15.70
CA MET A 180 2.79 -17.52 14.57
C MET A 180 1.48 -18.32 14.59
N GLU A 181 1.02 -18.77 15.76
CA GLU A 181 -0.25 -19.48 15.92
C GLU A 181 -1.47 -18.65 15.46
N THR A 182 -1.41 -17.32 15.56
CA THR A 182 -2.48 -16.43 15.12
C THR A 182 -2.47 -16.14 13.63
N LEU A 183 -1.36 -16.40 12.95
CA LEU A 183 -1.21 -16.16 11.52
C LEU A 183 -1.82 -17.27 10.69
N HIS A 184 -2.37 -16.88 9.53
CA HIS A 184 -2.73 -17.82 8.48
C HIS A 184 -1.47 -18.58 8.02
N VAL A 185 -1.64 -19.86 7.65
CA VAL A 185 -0.53 -20.75 7.27
C VAL A 185 0.33 -20.15 6.14
N ASP A 186 -0.31 -19.57 5.12
CA ASP A 186 0.38 -18.96 3.97
C ASP A 186 1.24 -17.74 4.33
N ILE A 187 0.92 -17.03 5.42
CA ILE A 187 1.71 -15.87 5.88
C ILE A 187 2.75 -16.30 6.92
N ARG A 188 2.48 -17.36 7.68
CA ARG A 188 3.32 -17.83 8.78
C ARG A 188 4.75 -18.14 8.35
N GLU A 189 4.93 -18.83 7.22
CA GLU A 189 6.25 -19.18 6.69
C GLU A 189 7.05 -17.93 6.33
N THR A 190 6.42 -17.00 5.59
CA THR A 190 7.03 -15.72 5.20
C THR A 190 7.51 -14.92 6.41
N VAL A 191 6.66 -14.79 7.45
CA VAL A 191 7.05 -14.08 8.68
C VAL A 191 8.17 -14.81 9.42
N SER A 192 8.16 -16.13 9.45
CA SER A 192 9.21 -16.92 10.12
C SER A 192 10.57 -16.70 9.46
N ASP A 193 10.61 -16.77 8.14
CA ASP A 193 11.82 -16.56 7.34
C ASP A 193 12.36 -15.14 7.52
N CYS A 194 11.48 -14.15 7.51
CA CYS A 194 11.86 -12.76 7.73
C CYS A 194 12.52 -12.57 9.11
N LEU A 195 11.88 -13.06 10.18
CA LEU A 195 12.40 -12.95 11.54
C LEU A 195 13.76 -13.65 11.72
N GLU A 196 13.97 -14.78 11.04
CA GLU A 196 15.27 -15.46 11.03
C GLU A 196 16.35 -14.61 10.33
N GLY A 197 15.99 -13.92 9.24
CA GLY A 197 16.85 -12.93 8.58
C GLY A 197 17.31 -11.81 9.53
N ILE A 198 16.38 -11.21 10.28
CA ILE A 198 16.69 -10.13 11.24
C ILE A 198 17.68 -10.62 12.32
N ILE A 199 17.47 -11.83 12.85
CA ILE A 199 18.34 -12.42 13.87
C ILE A 199 19.76 -12.62 13.32
N VAL A 200 19.89 -13.07 12.07
CA VAL A 200 21.18 -13.28 11.42
C VAL A 200 21.91 -11.96 11.19
N ASP A 201 21.20 -10.90 10.80
CA ASP A 201 21.79 -9.60 10.51
C ASP A 201 22.24 -8.82 11.77
N HIS A 202 21.60 -9.03 12.92
CA HIS A 202 21.88 -8.31 14.18
C HIS A 202 22.87 -9.04 15.12
N SER A 203 23.77 -9.86 14.56
CA SER A 203 24.55 -10.95 15.16
C SER A 203 25.49 -10.71 16.38
N THR A 204 25.16 -9.89 17.38
CA THR A 204 26.02 -9.73 18.59
C THR A 204 25.46 -10.26 19.91
N GLU A 205 24.16 -10.22 20.18
CA GLU A 205 23.53 -11.17 21.12
C GLU A 205 22.18 -11.58 20.55
N LYS A 206 21.92 -12.88 20.52
CA LYS A 206 20.97 -13.51 19.60
C LYS A 206 19.49 -13.16 19.87
N TYR A 207 19.21 -12.52 21.00
CA TYR A 207 17.85 -12.19 21.46
C TYR A 207 17.85 -10.93 22.31
N HIS A 208 17.43 -9.83 21.70
CA HIS A 208 17.38 -8.52 22.35
C HIS A 208 15.96 -8.02 22.49
N PHE A 209 15.76 -7.14 23.48
CA PHE A 209 14.51 -6.40 23.68
C PHE A 209 14.03 -5.74 22.37
N GLU A 210 14.94 -5.35 21.48
CA GLU A 210 14.62 -4.77 20.19
C GLU A 210 13.88 -5.74 19.25
N LEU A 211 14.25 -7.03 19.22
CA LEU A 211 13.56 -8.05 18.42
C LEU A 211 12.13 -8.29 18.94
N LEU A 212 11.96 -8.22 20.26
CA LEU A 212 10.63 -8.31 20.89
C LEU A 212 9.73 -7.16 20.46
N LEU A 213 10.27 -5.94 20.32
CA LEU A 213 9.49 -4.80 19.84
C LEU A 213 9.06 -4.99 18.38
N ILE A 214 9.98 -5.44 17.51
CA ILE A 214 9.71 -5.69 16.09
C ILE A 214 8.58 -6.71 15.92
N ILE A 215 8.71 -7.90 16.55
CA ILE A 215 7.73 -8.97 16.38
C ILE A 215 6.35 -8.61 16.92
N ASN A 216 6.28 -7.92 18.07
CA ASN A 216 5.00 -7.49 18.63
C ASN A 216 4.35 -6.42 17.76
N TRP A 217 5.13 -5.51 17.17
CA TRP A 217 4.59 -4.50 16.25
C TRP A 217 4.05 -5.11 14.96
N ILE A 218 4.78 -6.03 14.33
CA ILE A 218 4.30 -6.75 13.14
C ILE A 218 2.97 -7.43 13.46
N GLY A 219 2.90 -8.17 14.57
CA GLY A 219 1.68 -8.87 14.97
C GLY A 219 0.51 -7.94 15.27
N PHE A 220 0.78 -6.79 15.89
CA PHE A 220 -0.24 -5.79 16.15
C PHE A 220 -0.88 -5.25 14.86
N ILE A 221 -0.05 -4.84 13.89
CA ILE A 221 -0.50 -4.25 12.63
C ILE A 221 -1.27 -5.28 11.81
N MET A 222 -0.73 -6.48 11.65
CA MET A 222 -1.40 -7.57 10.96
C MET A 222 -2.77 -7.88 11.58
N LYS A 223 -2.86 -7.88 12.91
CA LYS A 223 -4.13 -8.11 13.60
C LYS A 223 -5.13 -6.97 13.41
N GLY A 224 -4.66 -5.72 13.47
CA GLY A 224 -5.47 -4.54 13.19
C GLY A 224 -6.09 -4.59 11.79
N ILE A 225 -5.28 -4.98 10.80
CA ILE A 225 -5.72 -5.14 9.41
C ILE A 225 -6.72 -6.28 9.27
N GLU A 226 -6.42 -7.46 9.82
CA GLU A 226 -7.32 -8.61 9.79
C GLU A 226 -8.69 -8.26 10.39
N ASN A 227 -8.71 -7.59 11.55
CA ASN A 227 -9.94 -7.14 12.20
C ASN A 227 -10.72 -6.14 11.34
N PHE A 228 -10.02 -5.17 10.74
CA PHE A 228 -10.64 -4.18 9.86
C PHE A 228 -11.27 -4.85 8.62
N VAL A 229 -10.50 -5.69 7.92
CA VAL A 229 -10.95 -6.38 6.71
C VAL A 229 -12.15 -7.28 7.01
N LYS A 230 -12.15 -7.99 8.15
CA LYS A 230 -13.29 -8.80 8.60
C LYS A 230 -14.51 -7.96 8.93
N LYS A 231 -14.34 -6.88 9.69
CA LYS A 231 -15.43 -5.98 10.10
C LYS A 231 -16.13 -5.37 8.88
N GLU A 232 -15.36 -4.92 7.90
CA GLU A 232 -15.88 -4.30 6.68
C GLU A 232 -16.24 -5.32 5.59
N SER A 233 -16.13 -6.62 5.87
CA SER A 233 -16.41 -7.70 4.91
C SER A 233 -15.64 -7.55 3.59
N ILE A 234 -14.38 -7.14 3.66
CA ILE A 234 -13.50 -6.93 2.50
C ILE A 234 -12.91 -8.28 2.06
N HIS A 235 -12.94 -8.59 0.77
CA HIS A 235 -12.29 -9.78 0.21
C HIS A 235 -10.78 -9.51 0.06
N LEU A 236 -9.97 -10.09 0.93
CA LEU A 236 -8.51 -10.02 0.89
C LEU A 236 -7.90 -11.31 1.43
N PRO A 237 -7.92 -12.41 0.65
CA PRO A 237 -7.25 -13.64 1.05
C PRO A 237 -5.73 -13.42 1.24
N PRO A 238 -5.09 -14.15 2.17
CA PRO A 238 -5.70 -15.14 3.06
C PRO A 238 -6.32 -14.54 4.34
N LEU A 239 -6.23 -13.22 4.56
CA LEU A 239 -6.71 -12.57 5.78
C LEU A 239 -8.24 -12.64 5.94
N ASN A 240 -8.97 -12.53 4.84
CA ASN A 240 -10.42 -12.66 4.83
C ASN A 240 -10.94 -13.07 3.46
N SER A 241 -11.75 -14.12 3.43
CA SER A 241 -12.39 -14.62 2.20
C SER A 241 -13.90 -14.46 2.33
N VAL A 242 -14.45 -13.43 1.70
CA VAL A 242 -15.90 -13.27 1.54
C VAL A 242 -16.35 -13.74 0.17
N SER A 243 -17.56 -14.31 0.10
CA SER A 243 -18.19 -14.65 -1.19
C SER A 243 -18.64 -13.35 -1.87
N LEU A 244 -18.07 -13.05 -3.04
CA LEU A 244 -18.38 -11.85 -3.83
C LEU A 244 -19.80 -11.96 -4.44
N THR A 245 -20.83 -11.77 -3.63
CA THR A 245 -22.23 -11.96 -4.06
C THR A 245 -22.86 -10.68 -4.63
N ILE A 246 -22.31 -9.50 -4.34
CA ILE A 246 -22.86 -8.24 -4.82
C ILE A 246 -21.93 -7.63 -5.88
N PRO A 247 -22.35 -7.56 -7.14
CA PRO A 247 -21.63 -6.82 -8.18
C PRO A 247 -21.52 -5.33 -7.79
N ILE A 248 -20.31 -4.79 -7.80
CA ILE A 248 -20.04 -3.37 -7.53
C ILE A 248 -19.71 -2.68 -8.86
N ILE A 249 -20.37 -1.53 -9.11
CA ILE A 249 -20.11 -0.67 -10.27
C ILE A 249 -19.69 0.71 -9.74
N ARG A 250 -18.56 1.25 -10.21
CA ARG A 250 -18.12 2.60 -9.87
C ARG A 250 -18.94 3.67 -10.58
N LEU A 251 -19.44 4.61 -9.80
CA LEU A 251 -20.13 5.81 -10.29
C LEU A 251 -19.23 7.02 -10.13
N PHE A 252 -18.85 7.63 -11.25
CA PHE A 252 -18.07 8.86 -11.32
C PHE A 252 -19.01 10.06 -11.42
N SER A 253 -18.56 11.21 -10.93
CA SER A 253 -19.31 12.46 -11.02
C SER A 253 -18.41 13.60 -11.48
N ILE A 254 -18.88 14.38 -12.44
CA ILE A 254 -18.30 15.66 -12.81
C ILE A 254 -19.44 16.68 -12.80
N ASP A 255 -19.34 17.68 -11.92
CA ASP A 255 -20.40 18.62 -11.60
C ASP A 255 -21.72 17.93 -11.20
N LYS A 256 -22.77 18.08 -12.01
CA LYS A 256 -24.10 17.46 -11.79
C LYS A 256 -24.27 16.14 -12.54
N ASN A 257 -23.28 15.77 -13.34
CA ASN A 257 -23.37 14.64 -14.24
C ASN A 257 -22.74 13.40 -13.60
N HIS A 258 -23.40 12.26 -13.77
CA HIS A 258 -22.94 10.98 -13.26
C HIS A 258 -22.60 10.04 -14.41
N PHE A 259 -21.55 9.26 -14.24
CA PHE A 259 -20.99 8.43 -15.29
C PHE A 259 -20.57 7.06 -14.75
N VAL A 260 -20.70 6.02 -15.57
CA VAL A 260 -20.15 4.69 -15.29
C VAL A 260 -19.24 4.28 -16.43
N MET A 261 -18.15 3.57 -16.13
CA MET A 261 -17.25 3.07 -17.17
C MET A 261 -17.92 1.93 -17.92
N ALA A 262 -18.05 2.07 -19.24
CA ALA A 262 -18.85 1.15 -20.04
C ALA A 262 -18.30 -0.29 -20.00
N ASP A 263 -16.98 -0.44 -20.08
CA ASP A 263 -16.29 -1.73 -19.97
C ASP A 263 -16.44 -2.39 -18.59
N GLU A 264 -16.40 -1.60 -17.52
CA GLU A 264 -16.59 -2.10 -16.15
C GLU A 264 -18.02 -2.60 -15.97
N LEU A 265 -19.00 -1.82 -16.44
CA LEU A 265 -20.41 -2.18 -16.43
C LEU A 265 -20.65 -3.46 -17.22
N LEU A 266 -20.16 -3.55 -18.47
CA LEU A 266 -20.34 -4.72 -19.34
C LEU A 266 -19.78 -5.99 -18.69
N LYS A 267 -18.53 -5.93 -18.18
CA LYS A 267 -17.91 -7.06 -17.46
C LYS A 267 -18.73 -7.49 -16.25
N THR A 268 -19.30 -6.53 -15.53
CA THR A 268 -20.10 -6.79 -14.33
C THR A 268 -21.42 -7.46 -14.67
N LEU A 269 -22.14 -6.94 -15.68
CA LEU A 269 -23.40 -7.51 -16.17
C LEU A 269 -23.20 -8.96 -16.67
N LYS A 270 -22.12 -9.23 -17.39
CA LYS A 270 -21.75 -10.60 -17.83
C LYS A 270 -21.53 -11.55 -16.65
N LYS A 271 -20.79 -11.12 -15.62
CA LYS A 271 -20.58 -11.92 -14.39
C LYS A 271 -21.90 -12.24 -13.68
N CYS A 272 -22.90 -11.39 -13.83
CA CYS A 272 -24.24 -11.60 -13.28
C CYS A 272 -25.17 -12.42 -14.20
N ASN A 273 -24.66 -13.00 -15.29
CA ASN A 273 -25.43 -13.74 -16.29
C ASN A 273 -26.60 -12.93 -16.90
N MET A 274 -26.44 -11.60 -17.03
CA MET A 274 -27.42 -10.75 -17.71
C MET A 274 -27.19 -10.78 -19.23
N ASP A 275 -28.25 -10.68 -20.02
CA ASP A 275 -28.14 -10.51 -21.47
C ASP A 275 -27.61 -9.10 -21.78
N VAL A 276 -26.47 -9.05 -22.44
CA VAL A 276 -25.76 -7.81 -22.80
C VAL A 276 -25.51 -7.70 -24.30
N SER A 277 -26.11 -8.55 -25.12
CA SER A 277 -25.83 -8.63 -26.57
C SER A 277 -25.87 -7.27 -27.29
N GLY A 278 -26.93 -6.49 -27.11
CA GLY A 278 -27.05 -5.15 -27.72
C GLY A 278 -26.11 -4.09 -27.10
N PHE A 279 -25.79 -4.22 -25.81
CA PHE A 279 -24.87 -3.31 -25.11
C PHE A 279 -23.40 -3.60 -25.47
N GLU A 280 -23.08 -4.88 -25.67
CA GLU A 280 -21.75 -5.35 -26.05
C GLU A 280 -21.35 -4.83 -27.44
N GLU A 281 -22.27 -4.84 -28.40
CA GLU A 281 -22.05 -4.24 -29.73
C GLU A 281 -21.80 -2.73 -29.66
N GLU A 282 -22.54 -2.02 -28.79
CA GLU A 282 -22.37 -0.58 -28.57
C GLU A 282 -20.99 -0.25 -27.97
N VAL A 283 -20.57 -0.99 -26.94
CA VAL A 283 -19.27 -0.79 -26.28
C VAL A 283 -18.10 -1.14 -27.21
N PHE A 284 -18.17 -2.24 -27.95
CA PHE A 284 -17.10 -2.62 -28.90
C PHE A 284 -17.02 -1.73 -30.14
N GLY A 285 -18.10 -1.04 -30.50
CA GLY A 285 -18.10 -0.06 -31.59
C GLY A 285 -17.33 1.22 -31.27
N MET A 286 -16.94 1.44 -30.01
CA MET A 286 -16.30 2.65 -29.53
C MET A 286 -14.77 2.52 -29.52
N LYS A 287 -14.06 3.57 -29.97
CA LYS A 287 -12.60 3.54 -30.17
C LYS A 287 -11.76 4.09 -29.01
N GLU A 288 -12.38 4.68 -28.00
CA GLU A 288 -11.73 5.39 -26.88
C GLU A 288 -12.29 4.94 -25.52
N ILE A 289 -11.73 5.43 -24.41
CA ILE A 289 -12.27 5.20 -23.07
C ILE A 289 -13.71 5.74 -23.01
N VAL A 290 -14.67 4.84 -22.78
CA VAL A 290 -16.10 5.18 -22.83
C VAL A 290 -16.72 5.20 -21.45
N TYR A 291 -17.48 6.27 -21.23
CA TYR A 291 -18.34 6.44 -20.08
C TYR A 291 -19.80 6.59 -20.52
N ILE A 292 -20.72 6.02 -19.74
CA ILE A 292 -22.17 6.11 -19.99
C ILE A 292 -22.77 7.06 -18.98
N HIS A 293 -23.62 7.95 -19.46
CA HIS A 293 -24.31 8.88 -18.59
C HIS A 293 -25.35 8.13 -17.76
N PHE A 294 -25.16 8.14 -16.43
CA PHE A 294 -26.07 7.49 -15.51
C PHE A 294 -27.15 8.47 -15.06
N GLN A 295 -28.41 8.16 -15.36
CA GLN A 295 -29.57 8.85 -14.82
C GLN A 295 -30.37 7.88 -13.94
N ARG A 296 -30.64 8.30 -12.70
CA ARG A 296 -31.44 7.52 -11.76
C ARG A 296 -32.91 7.72 -12.10
N SER A 297 -33.50 6.80 -12.85
CA SER A 297 -34.94 6.77 -13.07
C SER A 297 -35.66 6.19 -11.85
N PHE A 298 -36.45 6.99 -11.15
CA PHE A 298 -37.40 6.49 -10.15
C PHE A 298 -38.57 5.87 -10.89
N SER A 299 -38.64 4.54 -10.94
CA SER A 299 -39.90 3.86 -11.27
C SER A 299 -40.72 3.76 -10.00
N GLU A 300 -41.74 4.62 -9.86
CA GLU A 300 -42.84 4.34 -8.95
C GLU A 300 -43.61 3.13 -9.51
N SER A 301 -43.36 1.96 -8.95
CA SER A 301 -44.24 0.80 -9.15
C SER A 301 -45.61 1.12 -8.54
N ARG A 302 -46.60 1.39 -9.40
CA ARG A 302 -48.02 1.39 -9.07
C ARG A 302 -48.53 -0.03 -8.85
#